data_AF-A0A329SMB5-F1
#
_entry.id   AF-A0A329SMB5-F1
#
_cell.length_a   1.000
_cell.length_b   1.000
_cell.length_c   1.000
_cell.angle_alpha   90.00
_cell.angle_beta   90.00
_cell.angle_gamma   90.00
#
_symmetry.space_group_name_H-M   'P 1'
#
loop_
_entity.id
_entity.type
_entity.pdbx_description
1 polymer ?
#
loop_
_entity_poly.entity_id
_entity_poly.type
_entity_poly.pdbx_seq_one_letter_code
_entity_poly.pdbx_strand_id
1 'polypeptide(L)'
;MTRMNKGFAYVFNTPREDRKVAQVYSGRGADESPVAVDVAVIDHGAQERLVRLQELLFASCVGLKDHKLKVSRRVIGVLTAYLIKHFPVAKALEPRSLFVARVEECLDAVEMSVADIWRSPLR
;
A
#
# COMPACT_ATOMS: atom_id res chain seq x y z
N MET A 1 6.24 -14.82 -40.16
CA MET A 1 5.26 -13.91 -39.54
C MET A 1 3.93 -14.64 -39.42
N THR A 2 3.51 -14.96 -38.19
CA THR A 2 2.22 -15.62 -37.94
C THR A 2 1.11 -14.59 -38.10
N ARG A 3 0.28 -14.74 -39.14
CA ARG A 3 -0.80 -13.81 -39.47
C ARG A 3 -1.96 -14.04 -38.49
N MET A 4 -1.94 -13.35 -37.36
CA MET A 4 -3.01 -13.42 -36.37
C MET A 4 -4.28 -12.78 -36.94
N ASN A 5 -5.41 -13.49 -36.88
CA ASN A 5 -6.71 -12.97 -37.29
C ASN A 5 -7.08 -11.74 -36.45
N LYS A 6 -7.67 -10.71 -37.07
CA LYS A 6 -8.11 -9.45 -36.42
C LYS A 6 -8.92 -9.68 -35.14
N GLY A 7 -9.81 -10.68 -35.11
CA GLY A 7 -10.60 -11.01 -33.92
C GLY A 7 -9.74 -11.49 -32.75
N PHE A 8 -8.76 -12.35 -33.01
CA PHE A 8 -7.81 -12.78 -31.98
C PHE A 8 -6.87 -11.66 -31.55
N ALA A 9 -6.42 -10.82 -32.49
CA ALA A 9 -5.63 -9.64 -32.16
C ALA A 9 -6.38 -8.69 -31.22
N TYR A 10 -7.68 -8.48 -31.45
CA TYR A 10 -8.52 -7.68 -30.57
C TYR A 10 -8.65 -8.32 -29.17
N VAL A 11 -8.99 -9.60 -29.08
CA VAL A 11 -9.16 -10.29 -27.79
C VAL A 11 -7.88 -10.26 -26.94
N PHE A 12 -6.71 -10.39 -27.55
CA PHE A 12 -5.45 -10.42 -26.81
C PHE A 12 -4.82 -9.04 -26.57
N ASN A 13 -5.01 -8.08 -27.47
CA ASN A 13 -4.41 -6.75 -27.32
C ASN A 13 -5.28 -5.79 -26.52
N THR A 14 -6.60 -5.84 -26.64
CA THR A 14 -7.50 -4.87 -25.98
C THR A 14 -7.33 -4.87 -24.46
N PRO A 15 -7.31 -6.01 -23.75
CA PRO A 15 -7.07 -6.01 -22.30
C PRO A 15 -5.69 -5.45 -21.91
N ARG A 16 -4.68 -5.66 -22.77
CA ARG A 16 -3.34 -5.12 -22.56
C ARG A 16 -3.35 -3.60 -22.71
N GLU A 17 -3.95 -3.07 -23.77
CA GLU A 17 -4.04 -1.63 -24.01
C GLU A 17 -4.90 -0.92 -22.96
N ASP A 18 -6.04 -1.51 -22.58
CA ASP A 18 -6.89 -1.01 -21.49
C ASP A 18 -6.12 -0.93 -20.16
N ARG A 19 -5.28 -1.93 -19.87
CA ARG A 19 -4.38 -1.89 -18.72
C ARG A 19 -3.38 -0.73 -18.80
N LYS A 20 -2.78 -0.47 -19.98
CA LYS A 20 -1.85 0.66 -20.13
C LYS A 20 -2.54 1.99 -19.90
N VAL A 21 -3.74 2.16 -20.45
CA VAL A 21 -4.57 3.35 -20.27
C VAL A 21 -4.91 3.55 -18.79
N ALA A 22 -5.32 2.50 -18.08
CA ALA A 22 -5.57 2.56 -16.65
C ALA A 22 -4.32 2.91 -15.83
N GLN A 23 -3.14 2.39 -16.23
CA GLN A 23 -1.87 2.75 -15.59
C GLN A 23 -1.56 4.23 -15.75
N VAL A 24 -1.70 4.78 -16.95
CA VAL A 24 -1.51 6.21 -17.22
C VAL A 24 -2.47 7.06 -16.40
N TYR A 25 -3.76 6.69 -16.32
CA TYR A 25 -4.72 7.40 -15.47
C TYR A 25 -4.41 7.30 -13.98
N SER A 26 -3.74 6.23 -13.53
CA SER A 26 -3.26 6.09 -12.16
C SER A 26 -1.95 6.84 -11.88
N GLY A 27 -1.42 7.58 -12.86
CA GLY A 27 -0.15 8.31 -12.74
C GLY A 27 1.11 7.44 -12.89
N ARG A 28 0.99 6.24 -13.45
CA ARG A 28 2.11 5.31 -13.72
C ARG A 28 2.45 5.28 -15.21
N GLY A 29 3.66 4.81 -15.54
CA GLY A 29 4.05 4.55 -16.93
C GLY A 29 3.21 3.43 -17.56
N ALA A 30 2.96 3.53 -18.86
CA ALA A 30 2.09 2.61 -19.61
C ALA A 30 2.59 1.15 -19.66
N ASP A 31 3.88 0.91 -19.46
CA ASP A 31 4.49 -0.43 -19.38
C ASP A 31 5.16 -0.65 -18.01
N GLU A 32 4.85 0.18 -17.02
CA GLU A 32 5.48 0.10 -15.70
C GLU A 32 4.93 -1.11 -14.93
N SER A 33 5.83 -1.98 -14.47
CA SER A 33 5.47 -3.08 -13.57
C SER A 33 5.16 -2.52 -12.19
N PRO A 34 4.06 -2.92 -11.53
CA PRO A 34 3.77 -2.47 -10.19
C PRO A 34 4.84 -2.99 -9.24
N VAL A 35 5.72 -2.09 -8.77
CA VAL A 35 6.63 -2.39 -7.67
C VAL A 35 5.86 -2.19 -6.38
N ALA A 36 5.69 -3.28 -5.62
CA ALA A 36 5.13 -3.19 -4.29
C ALA A 36 6.17 -2.53 -3.38
N VAL A 37 5.80 -1.40 -2.78
CA VAL A 37 6.62 -0.75 -1.77
C VAL A 37 6.54 -1.61 -0.50
N ASP A 38 7.69 -2.01 0.03
CA ASP A 38 7.79 -2.80 1.26
C ASP A 38 8.49 -2.00 2.37
N VAL A 39 7.96 -2.15 3.58
CA VAL A 39 8.47 -1.60 4.85
C VAL A 39 9.84 -2.22 5.20
N ALA A 40 10.21 -3.34 4.58
CA ALA A 40 11.53 -3.96 4.74
C ALA A 40 12.72 -3.06 4.31
N VAL A 41 12.48 -1.98 3.57
CA VAL A 41 13.50 -1.01 3.13
C VAL A 41 13.86 0.01 4.24
N ILE A 42 13.17 -0.03 5.38
CA ILE A 42 13.26 0.97 6.45
C ILE A 42 14.31 0.55 7.49
N ASP A 43 15.03 1.53 8.03
CA ASP A 43 16.04 1.36 9.09
C ASP A 43 15.52 0.53 10.29
N HIS A 44 16.40 -0.28 10.88
CA HIS A 44 16.07 -1.26 11.92
C HIS A 44 15.43 -0.63 13.17
N GLY A 45 15.84 0.58 13.56
CA GLY A 45 15.23 1.29 14.69
C GLY A 45 13.80 1.76 14.43
N ALA A 46 13.50 2.18 13.19
CA ALA A 46 12.14 2.52 12.78
C ALA A 46 11.28 1.27 12.57
N GLN A 47 11.89 0.13 12.22
CA GLN A 47 11.20 -1.13 12.00
C GLN A 47 10.48 -1.66 13.25
N GLU A 48 11.07 -1.54 14.44
CA GLU A 48 10.42 -2.01 15.68
C GLU A 48 9.16 -1.18 16.01
N ARG A 49 9.26 0.14 15.88
CA ARG A 49 8.11 1.03 16.10
C ARG A 49 7.02 0.79 15.05
N LEU A 50 7.40 0.55 13.80
CA LEU A 50 6.48 0.19 12.72
C LEU A 50 5.78 -1.15 12.95
N VAL A 51 6.46 -2.14 13.53
CA VAL A 51 5.82 -3.40 13.92
C VAL A 51 4.76 -3.18 14.99
N ARG A 52 5.03 -2.35 15.99
CA ARG A 52 4.03 -1.99 17.02
C ARG A 52 2.84 -1.24 16.42
N LEU A 53 3.11 -0.30 15.51
CA LEU A 53 2.06 0.41 14.76
C LEU A 53 1.21 -0.56 13.92
N GLN A 54 1.84 -1.52 13.26
CA GLN A 54 1.15 -2.58 12.50
C GLN A 54 0.23 -3.42 13.38
N GLU A 55 0.69 -3.80 14.56
CA GLU A 55 -0.10 -4.57 15.52
C GLU A 55 -1.34 -3.79 15.99
N LEU A 56 -1.24 -2.48 16.17
CA LEU A 56 -2.38 -1.63 16.56
C LEU A 56 -3.36 -1.37 15.40
N LEU A 57 -2.84 -1.08 14.21
CA LEU A 57 -3.66 -0.81 13.02
C LEU A 57 -4.39 -2.07 12.52
N PHE A 58 -3.73 -3.22 12.59
CA PHE A 58 -4.22 -4.49 12.06
C PHE A 58 -4.50 -5.52 13.16
N ALA A 59 -4.80 -5.08 14.39
CA ALA A 59 -5.07 -5.95 15.53
C ALA A 59 -6.14 -7.00 15.25
N SER A 60 -7.15 -6.66 14.44
CA SER A 60 -8.23 -7.56 14.03
C SER A 60 -7.81 -8.62 13.00
N CYS A 61 -6.66 -8.46 12.36
CA CYS A 61 -6.15 -9.31 11.28
C CYS A 61 -4.86 -10.07 11.66
N VAL A 62 -4.25 -9.72 12.80
CA VAL A 62 -3.01 -10.28 13.34
C VAL A 62 -3.33 -11.16 14.55
N GLY A 63 -2.62 -12.29 14.70
CA GLY A 63 -2.75 -13.13 15.90
C GLY A 63 -4.04 -13.98 15.97
N LEU A 64 -4.86 -14.00 14.92
CA LEU A 64 -6.05 -14.85 14.84
C LEU A 64 -5.68 -16.34 14.86
N LYS A 65 -6.49 -17.13 15.58
CA LYS A 65 -6.37 -18.60 15.65
C LYS A 65 -6.73 -19.27 14.32
N ASP A 66 -7.67 -18.69 13.58
CA ASP A 66 -8.03 -19.19 12.25
C ASP A 66 -7.05 -18.64 11.20
N HIS A 67 -6.28 -19.55 10.62
CA HIS A 67 -5.30 -19.25 9.58
C HIS A 67 -5.93 -18.68 8.30
N LYS A 68 -7.22 -18.92 8.03
CA LYS A 68 -7.91 -18.38 6.84
C LYS A 68 -8.19 -16.88 6.95
N LEU A 69 -8.29 -16.36 8.17
CA LEU A 69 -8.54 -14.96 8.45
C LEU A 69 -7.26 -14.18 8.72
N LYS A 70 -6.13 -14.89 8.85
CA LYS A 70 -4.83 -14.30 9.16
C LYS A 70 -4.22 -13.66 7.91
N VAL A 71 -3.98 -12.36 7.98
CA VAL A 71 -3.24 -11.65 6.93
C VAL A 71 -1.75 -11.92 7.10
N SER A 72 -1.04 -12.21 6.00
CA SER A 72 0.40 -12.45 6.05
C SER A 72 1.16 -11.17 6.45
N ARG A 73 2.29 -11.33 7.15
CA ARG A 73 3.10 -10.19 7.60
C ARG A 73 3.65 -9.34 6.45
N ARG A 74 3.90 -9.96 5.28
CA ARG A 74 4.29 -9.24 4.06
C ARG A 74 3.16 -8.34 3.54
N VAL A 75 1.93 -8.85 3.52
CA VAL A 75 0.77 -8.06 3.09
C VAL A 75 0.52 -6.89 4.04
N ILE A 76 0.66 -7.12 5.36
CA ILE A 76 0.59 -6.04 6.36
C ILE A 76 1.67 -5.00 6.10
N GLY A 77 2.92 -5.42 5.85
CA GLY A 77 4.01 -4.53 5.45
C GLY A 77 3.61 -3.63 4.28
N VAL A 78 3.19 -4.22 3.16
CA VAL A 78 2.77 -3.46 1.98
C VAL A 78 1.63 -2.49 2.30
N LEU A 79 0.58 -2.94 3.01
CA LEU A 79 -0.54 -2.07 3.40
C LEU A 79 -0.09 -0.90 4.27
N THR A 80 0.82 -1.12 5.22
CA THR A 80 1.41 -0.05 6.04
C THR A 80 2.21 0.93 5.20
N ALA A 81 3.03 0.45 4.26
CA ALA A 81 3.80 1.33 3.37
C ALA A 81 2.87 2.24 2.54
N TYR A 82 1.80 1.68 1.98
CA TYR A 82 0.81 2.47 1.24
C TYR A 82 0.06 3.46 2.15
N LEU A 83 -0.31 3.04 3.36
CA LEU A 83 -0.93 3.93 4.35
C LEU A 83 -0.02 5.12 4.63
N ILE A 84 1.26 4.86 4.94
CA ILE A 84 2.27 5.90 5.19
C ILE A 84 2.40 6.86 3.99
N LYS A 85 2.47 6.32 2.77
CA LYS A 85 2.62 7.10 1.54
C LYS A 85 1.42 8.03 1.28
N HIS A 86 0.21 7.56 1.54
CA HIS A 86 -1.03 8.27 1.18
C HIS A 86 -1.70 9.00 2.35
N PHE A 87 -1.27 8.77 3.59
CA PHE A 87 -1.86 9.39 4.77
C PHE A 87 -1.87 10.93 4.72
N PRO A 88 -0.82 11.65 4.27
CA PRO A 88 -0.87 13.10 4.19
C PRO A 88 -1.95 13.61 3.23
N VAL A 89 -2.17 12.90 2.12
CA VAL A 89 -3.21 13.24 1.14
C VAL A 89 -4.59 12.99 1.75
N ALA A 90 -4.79 11.85 2.42
CA ALA A 90 -6.05 11.54 3.09
C ALA A 90 -6.37 12.57 4.19
N LYS A 91 -5.36 12.97 4.98
CA LYS A 91 -5.49 14.00 6.02
C LYS A 91 -5.78 15.38 5.45
N ALA A 92 -5.20 15.74 4.32
CA ALA A 92 -5.48 17.02 3.65
C ALA A 92 -6.89 17.06 3.04
N LEU A 93 -7.39 15.93 2.54
CA LEU A 93 -8.72 15.82 1.94
C LEU A 93 -9.84 15.87 2.98
N GLU A 94 -9.76 15.02 4.01
CA GLU A 94 -10.80 14.94 5.05
C GLU A 94 -10.18 14.65 6.43
N PRO A 95 -9.77 15.71 7.16
CA PRO A 95 -9.12 15.58 8.45
C PRO A 95 -10.00 14.90 9.52
N ARG A 96 -11.33 14.99 9.40
CA ARG A 96 -12.27 14.45 10.40
C ARG A 96 -12.73 13.03 10.08
N SER A 97 -12.16 12.40 9.06
CA SER A 97 -12.51 11.03 8.73
C SER A 97 -12.10 10.08 9.86
N LEU A 98 -12.90 9.03 10.06
CA LEU A 98 -12.60 7.96 11.02
C LEU A 98 -11.24 7.29 10.71
N PHE A 99 -10.86 7.25 9.44
CA PHE A 99 -9.56 6.75 9.02
C PHE A 99 -8.42 7.61 9.58
N VAL A 100 -8.50 8.94 9.43
CA VAL A 100 -7.47 9.85 9.94
C VAL A 100 -7.40 9.78 11.45
N ALA A 101 -8.55 9.88 12.14
CA ALA A 101 -8.62 9.78 13.59
C ALA A 101 -7.98 8.48 14.11
N ARG A 102 -8.29 7.34 13.47
CA ARG A 102 -7.75 6.04 13.91
C ARG A 102 -6.24 5.92 13.73
N VAL A 103 -5.70 6.45 12.62
CA VAL A 103 -4.26 6.45 12.38
C VAL A 103 -3.55 7.34 13.39
N GLU A 104 -4.09 8.52 13.69
CA GLU A 104 -3.52 9.43 14.69
C GLU A 104 -3.52 8.82 16.10
N GLU A 105 -4.63 8.22 16.54
CA GLU A 105 -4.69 7.49 17.82
C GLU A 105 -3.60 6.41 17.93
N CYS A 106 -3.38 5.67 16.84
CA CYS A 106 -2.38 4.60 16.81
C CYS A 106 -0.95 5.14 16.78
N LEU A 107 -0.74 6.34 16.21
CA LEU A 107 0.57 7.01 16.21
C LEU A 107 0.90 7.58 17.58
N ASP A 108 -0.09 8.20 18.25
CA ASP A 108 0.04 8.69 19.61
C ASP A 108 0.38 7.55 20.58
N ALA A 109 -0.27 6.38 20.41
CA ALA A 109 -0.02 5.19 21.23
C ALA A 109 1.40 4.60 21.08
N VAL A 110 2.08 4.84 19.96
CA VAL A 110 3.45 4.36 19.70
C VAL A 110 4.48 5.48 19.88
N GLU A 111 4.05 6.66 20.34
CA GLU A 111 4.88 7.86 20.49
C GLU A 111 5.63 8.22 19.19
N MET A 112 4.96 8.02 18.05
CA MET A 112 5.50 8.33 16.73
C MET A 112 4.84 9.57 16.16
N SER A 113 5.65 10.54 15.73
CA SER A 113 5.10 11.67 14.98
C SER A 113 4.85 11.30 13.52
N VAL A 114 3.92 12.00 12.87
CA VAL A 114 3.70 11.91 11.41
C VAL A 114 4.98 12.26 10.64
N ALA A 115 5.88 13.08 11.22
CA ALA A 115 7.16 13.41 10.61
C ALA A 115 8.16 12.23 10.65
N ASP A 116 8.10 11.39 11.69
CA ASP A 116 8.95 10.19 11.80
C ASP A 116 8.57 9.12 10.78
N ILE A 117 7.27 9.02 10.48
CA ILE A 117 6.75 8.21 9.38
C ILE A 117 7.32 8.65 8.03
N TRP A 118 7.41 9.97 7.81
CA TRP A 118 7.81 10.55 6.53
C TRP A 118 9.33 10.55 6.28
N ARG A 119 10.14 10.44 7.35
CA ARG A 119 11.60 10.25 7.23
C ARG A 119 11.98 8.84 6.73
N SER A 120 11.02 7.93 6.69
CA SER A 120 11.19 6.59 6.14
C SER A 120 11.44 6.63 4.62
N PRO A 121 12.42 5.88 4.08
CA PRO A 121 12.87 5.98 2.68
C PRO A 121 11.89 5.42 1.62
N LEU A 122 10.58 5.41 1.87
CA LEU A 122 9.56 4.82 0.98
C LEU A 122 9.20 5.70 -0.26
N ARG A 123 10.16 6.43 -0.83
CA ARG A 123 9.94 7.22 -2.06
C ARG A 123 9.71 6.32 -3.27
#